data_AF-A0A913XH13-F1
#
_entry.id   AF-A0A913XH13-F1
#
_cell.length_a   1.000
_cell.length_b   1.000
_cell.length_c   1.000
_cell.angle_alpha   90.00
_cell.angle_beta   90.00
_cell.angle_gamma   90.00
#
_symmetry.space_group_name_H-M   'P 1'
#
loop_
_entity.id
_entity.type
_entity.pdbx_description
1 polymer ?
#
loop_
_entity_poly.entity_id
_entity_poly.type
_entity_poly.pdbx_seq_one_letter_code
_entity_poly.pdbx_strand_id
1 'polypeptide(L)'
;MDSLNPADLHTVISKTYQNIFDIAPVLKELSAAARTYHKALQNVSSAAMAFHTALSKISRMAMTSKGPAHLLGGTLQDIMDTHKDIENRRQEISKLMMNDLIVPVESLVESDNVYVKVCTRS
;
A
#
# COMPACT_ATOMS: atom_id res chain seq x y z
N MET A 1 7.79 -38.63 -26.57
CA MET A 1 6.84 -37.74 -25.87
C MET A 1 5.85 -38.65 -25.20
N ASP A 2 5.95 -38.81 -23.88
CA ASP A 2 4.95 -39.55 -23.12
C ASP A 2 3.61 -38.84 -23.28
N SER A 3 2.64 -39.53 -23.87
CA SER A 3 1.27 -39.05 -23.94
C SER A 3 0.76 -38.90 -22.50
N LEU A 4 0.47 -37.67 -22.06
CA LEU A 4 -0.18 -37.47 -20.77
C LEU A 4 -1.42 -38.37 -20.69
N ASN A 5 -1.46 -39.24 -19.68
CA ASN A 5 -2.63 -40.04 -19.37
C ASN A 5 -3.83 -39.09 -19.13
N PRO A 6 -4.99 -39.31 -19.77
CA PRO A 6 -6.18 -38.50 -19.56
C PRO A 6 -6.58 -38.29 -18.08
N ALA A 7 -6.33 -39.29 -17.22
CA ALA A 7 -6.62 -39.19 -15.79
C ALA A 7 -5.69 -38.21 -15.06
N ASP A 8 -4.41 -38.16 -15.45
CA ASP A 8 -3.43 -37.24 -14.87
C ASP A 8 -3.74 -35.80 -15.31
N LEU A 9 -4.11 -35.61 -16.58
CA LEU A 9 -4.54 -34.32 -17.10
C LEU A 9 -5.78 -33.81 -16.37
N HIS A 10 -6.79 -34.67 -16.19
CA HIS A 10 -8.00 -34.30 -15.43
C HIS A 10 -7.66 -33.89 -13.99
N THR A 11 -6.79 -34.65 -13.33
CA THR A 11 -6.35 -34.34 -11.95
C THR A 11 -5.66 -32.98 -11.87
N VAL A 12 -4.76 -32.67 -12.80
CA VAL A 12 -4.05 -31.37 -12.85
C VAL A 12 -5.03 -30.22 -13.06
N ILE A 13 -5.97 -30.37 -13.99
CA ILE A 13 -6.99 -29.35 -14.28
C ILE A 13 -7.85 -29.08 -13.02
N SER A 14 -8.41 -30.14 -12.42
CA SER A 14 -9.27 -30.01 -11.24
C SER A 14 -8.55 -29.37 -10.05
N LYS A 15 -7.30 -29.77 -9.79
CA LYS A 15 -6.49 -29.15 -8.73
C LYS A 15 -6.18 -27.68 -9.02
N THR A 16 -5.93 -27.33 -10.28
CA THR A 16 -5.65 -25.94 -10.67
C THR A 16 -6.86 -25.04 -10.39
N TYR A 17 -8.07 -25.48 -10.78
CA TYR A 17 -9.29 -24.73 -10.47
C TYR A 17 -9.59 -24.66 -8.99
N GLN A 18 -9.36 -25.75 -8.24
CA GLN A 18 -9.55 -25.73 -6.78
C GLN A 18 -8.59 -24.74 -6.12
N ASN A 19 -7.32 -24.69 -6.53
CA ASN A 19 -6.37 -23.71 -6.01
C ASN A 19 -6.79 -22.26 -6.28
N ILE A 20 -7.37 -21.98 -7.46
CA ILE A 20 -7.92 -20.66 -7.80
C ILE A 20 -9.12 -20.32 -6.90
N PHE A 21 -9.98 -21.31 -6.62
CA PHE A 21 -11.10 -21.11 -5.70
C PHE A 21 -10.61 -20.81 -4.28
N ASP A 22 -9.60 -21.56 -3.82
CA ASP A 22 -9.05 -21.44 -2.46
C ASP A 22 -8.27 -20.13 -2.24
N ILE A 23 -7.64 -19.57 -3.28
CA ILE A 23 -6.88 -18.31 -3.18
C ILE A 23 -7.79 -17.07 -3.16
N ALA A 24 -8.96 -17.12 -3.78
CA ALA A 24 -9.90 -16.01 -3.86
C ALA A 24 -10.28 -15.37 -2.50
N PRO A 25 -10.66 -16.12 -1.45
CA PRO A 25 -10.93 -15.53 -0.13
C PRO A 25 -9.69 -14.91 0.51
N VAL A 26 -8.50 -15.47 0.29
CA VAL A 26 -7.23 -14.94 0.82
C VAL A 26 -6.87 -13.62 0.14
N LEU A 27 -7.08 -13.50 -1.18
CA LEU A 27 -6.91 -12.24 -1.91
C LEU A 27 -7.88 -11.16 -1.43
N LYS A 28 -9.11 -11.54 -1.08
CA LYS A 28 -10.10 -10.63 -0.48
C LYS A 28 -9.68 -10.15 0.90
N GLU A 29 -9.12 -11.03 1.72
CA GLU A 29 -8.56 -10.65 3.03
C GLU A 29 -7.38 -9.70 2.86
N LEU A 30 -6.46 -10.02 1.94
CA LEU A 30 -5.32 -9.18 1.63
C LEU A 30 -5.75 -7.78 1.17
N SER A 31 -6.73 -7.66 0.27
CA SER A 31 -7.19 -6.35 -0.20
C SER A 31 -7.81 -5.51 0.92
N ALA A 32 -8.60 -6.12 1.80
CA ALA A 32 -9.17 -5.45 2.96
C ALA A 32 -8.09 -4.97 3.95
N ALA A 33 -7.09 -5.81 4.23
CA ALA A 33 -5.95 -5.46 5.07
C ALA A 33 -5.12 -4.33 4.43
N ALA A 34 -4.82 -4.43 3.14
CA ALA A 34 -4.09 -3.42 2.39
C ALA A 34 -4.81 -2.06 2.38
N ARG A 35 -6.13 -2.05 2.21
CA ARG A 35 -6.95 -0.82 2.29
C ARG A 35 -6.89 -0.18 3.67
N THR A 36 -6.94 -0.99 4.73
CA THR A 36 -6.81 -0.52 6.11
C THR A 36 -5.43 0.08 6.36
N TYR A 37 -4.37 -0.60 5.92
CA TYR A 37 -3.00 -0.12 6.02
C TYR A 37 -2.80 1.19 5.23
N HIS A 38 -3.30 1.28 4.00
CA HIS A 38 -3.24 2.50 3.19
C HIS A 38 -3.91 3.68 3.91
N LYS A 39 -5.10 3.47 4.49
CA LYS A 39 -5.78 4.52 5.26
C LYS A 39 -4.96 4.97 6.46
N ALA A 40 -4.33 4.05 7.19
CA ALA A 40 -3.45 4.38 8.30
C ALA A 40 -2.25 5.24 7.83
N LEU A 41 -1.64 4.89 6.69
CA LEU A 41 -0.56 5.68 6.10
C LEU A 41 -0.99 7.11 5.72
N GLN A 42 -2.22 7.30 5.24
CA GLN A 42 -2.76 8.64 4.97
C GLN A 42 -2.94 9.46 6.26
N ASN A 43 -3.40 8.83 7.35
CA ASN A 43 -3.54 9.50 8.64
C ASN A 43 -2.18 9.91 9.21
N VAL A 44 -1.17 9.05 9.10
CA VAL A 44 0.22 9.37 9.49
C VAL A 44 0.75 10.56 8.69
N SER A 45 0.50 10.60 7.38
CA SER A 45 0.84 11.73 6.51
C SER A 45 0.27 13.05 7.04
N SER A 46 -1.03 13.04 7.37
CA SER A 46 -1.75 14.20 7.88
C SER A 46 -1.17 14.69 9.21
N ALA A 47 -0.91 13.76 10.13
CA ALA A 47 -0.29 14.08 11.43
C ALA A 47 1.13 14.65 11.27
N ALA A 48 1.94 14.06 10.38
CA ALA A 48 3.29 14.54 10.09
C ALA A 48 3.29 15.96 9.53
N MET A 49 2.35 16.29 8.61
CA MET A 49 2.20 17.66 8.10
C MET A 49 1.88 18.68 9.20
N ALA A 50 0.99 18.33 10.13
CA ALA A 50 0.66 19.20 11.26
C ALA A 50 1.87 19.42 12.18
N PHE A 51 2.60 18.35 12.49
CA PHE A 51 3.85 18.40 13.27
C PHE A 51 4.90 19.30 12.60
N HIS A 52 5.17 19.12 11.30
CA HIS A 52 6.14 19.95 10.58
C HIS A 52 5.73 21.40 10.50
N THR A 53 4.43 21.69 10.36
CA THR A 53 3.92 23.06 10.34
C THR A 53 4.22 23.76 11.67
N ALA A 54 4.05 23.07 12.79
CA ALA A 54 4.40 23.60 14.10
C ALA A 54 5.91 23.78 14.25
N LEU A 55 6.70 22.76 13.86
CA LEU A 55 8.16 22.80 13.93
C LEU A 55 8.76 23.91 13.06
N SER A 56 8.17 24.17 11.89
CA SER A 56 8.56 25.23 10.97
C SER A 56 8.42 26.62 11.58
N LYS A 57 7.38 26.83 12.40
CA LYS A 57 7.20 28.10 13.11
C LYS A 57 8.32 28.31 14.12
N ILE A 58 8.65 27.27 14.89
CA ILE A 58 9.73 27.32 15.89
C ILE A 58 11.08 27.57 15.21
N SER A 59 11.39 26.82 14.13
CA SER A 59 12.60 27.00 13.34
C SER A 59 12.76 28.46 12.87
N ARG A 60 11.72 29.04 12.25
CA ARG A 60 11.74 30.44 11.78
C ARG A 60 11.94 31.44 12.93
N MET A 61 11.26 31.26 14.05
CA MET A 61 11.44 32.11 15.23
C MET A 61 12.89 32.04 15.75
N ALA A 62 13.44 30.83 15.84
CA ALA A 62 14.81 30.60 16.27
C ALA A 62 15.82 31.24 15.30
N MET A 63 15.61 31.13 13.99
CA MET A 63 16.45 31.77 12.97
C MET A 63 16.43 33.30 13.04
N THR A 64 15.38 33.93 13.55
CA THR A 64 15.34 35.40 13.75
C THR A 64 15.99 35.86 15.05
N SER A 65 16.35 34.94 15.94
CA SER A 65 16.97 35.25 17.23
C SER A 65 18.48 35.51 17.10
N LYS A 66 19.08 36.12 18.13
CA LYS A 66 20.53 36.32 18.22
C LYS A 66 21.18 35.17 19.00
N GLY A 67 22.43 34.86 18.66
CA GLY A 67 23.24 33.87 19.39
C GLY A 67 22.89 32.42 19.01
N PRO A 68 23.09 31.45 19.93
CA PRO A 68 23.01 30.01 19.61
C PRO A 68 21.67 29.54 19.04
N ALA A 69 20.57 30.22 19.36
CA ALA A 69 19.25 29.88 18.85
C ALA A 69 19.11 30.09 17.33
N HIS A 70 19.89 30.98 16.70
CA HIS A 70 19.93 31.10 15.24
C HIS A 70 20.39 29.79 14.57
N LEU A 71 21.47 29.20 15.08
CA LEU A 71 22.02 27.94 14.56
C LEU A 71 21.04 26.78 14.76
N LEU A 72 20.38 26.71 15.93
CA LEU A 72 19.34 25.72 16.19
C LEU A 72 18.18 25.85 15.21
N GLY A 73 17.78 27.07 14.85
CA GLY A 73 16.75 27.30 13.84
C GLY A 73 17.12 26.72 12.47
N GLY A 74 18.37 26.90 12.06
CA GLY A 74 18.94 26.28 10.85
C GLY A 74 18.91 24.75 10.91
N THR A 75 19.39 24.14 12.00
CA THR A 75 19.35 22.67 12.17
C THR A 75 17.92 22.12 12.16
N LEU A 76 16.96 22.82 12.76
CA LEU A 76 15.55 22.43 12.69
C LEU A 76 15.01 22.49 11.25
N GLN A 77 15.48 23.45 10.45
CA GLN A 77 15.12 23.54 9.03
C GLN A 77 15.66 22.34 8.24
N ASP A 78 16.93 21.98 8.45
CA ASP A 78 17.55 20.83 7.78
C ASP A 78 16.83 19.50 8.10
N ILE A 79 16.41 19.32 9.36
CA ILE A 79 15.61 18.16 9.79
C ILE A 79 14.26 18.11 9.06
N MET A 80 13.58 19.25 8.94
CA MET A 80 12.29 19.32 8.26
C MET A 80 12.40 19.05 6.77
N ASP A 81 13.45 19.55 6.11
CA ASP A 81 13.68 19.33 4.69
C ASP A 81 13.95 17.86 4.40
N THR A 82 14.80 17.22 5.23
CA THR A 82 15.04 15.76 5.16
C THR A 82 13.73 14.98 5.36
N HIS A 83 12.92 15.36 6.35
CA HIS A 83 11.65 14.67 6.58
C HIS A 83 10.66 14.88 5.43
N LYS A 84 10.63 16.06 4.81
CA LYS A 84 9.77 16.34 3.65
C LYS A 84 10.11 15.40 2.49
N ASP A 85 11.39 15.15 2.23
CA ASP A 85 11.81 14.24 1.17
C ASP A 85 11.39 12.79 1.44
N ILE A 86 11.54 12.33 2.69
CA ILE A 86 11.06 11.00 3.13
C ILE A 86 9.54 10.89 2.93
N GLU A 87 8.81 11.93 3.32
CA GLU A 87 7.36 11.97 3.25
C GLU A 87 6.86 11.99 1.79
N ASN A 88 7.52 12.73 0.90
CA ASN A 88 7.21 12.71 -0.54
C ASN A 88 7.37 11.32 -1.13
N ARG A 89 8.49 10.63 -0.82
CA ARG A 89 8.73 9.26 -1.28
C ARG A 89 7.71 8.28 -0.72
N ARG A 90 7.31 8.44 0.54
CA ARG A 90 6.27 7.62 1.18
C ARG A 90 4.91 7.82 0.50
N GLN A 91 4.55 9.06 0.14
CA GLN A 91 3.31 9.35 -0.58
C GLN A 91 3.29 8.72 -1.98
N GLU A 92 4.43 8.72 -2.69
CA GLU A 92 4.55 8.04 -3.99
C GLU A 92 4.33 6.53 -3.85
N ILE A 93 4.99 5.88 -2.88
CA ILE A 93 4.78 4.45 -2.59
C ILE A 93 3.33 4.16 -2.22
N SER A 94 2.68 5.04 -1.44
CA SER A 94 1.25 4.90 -1.09
C SER A 94 0.36 4.93 -2.34
N LYS A 95 0.66 5.79 -3.32
CA LYS A 95 -0.08 5.84 -4.59
C LYS A 95 0.10 4.57 -5.40
N LEU A 96 1.33 4.07 -5.52
CA LEU A 96 1.63 2.79 -6.20
C LEU A 96 0.89 1.63 -5.52
N MET A 97 0.88 1.59 -4.19
CA MET A 97 0.16 0.57 -3.44
C MET A 97 -1.35 0.59 -3.74
N MET A 98 -1.96 1.78 -3.87
CA MET A 98 -3.38 1.88 -4.24
C MET A 98 -3.62 1.43 -5.68
N ASN A 99 -2.89 2.00 -6.64
CA ASN A 99 -3.16 1.88 -8.06
C ASN A 99 -2.71 0.54 -8.66
N ASP A 100 -1.58 0.02 -8.18
CA ASP A 100 -0.89 -1.10 -8.83
C ASP A 100 -1.04 -2.40 -8.02
N LEU A 101 -1.60 -2.33 -6.81
CA LEU A 101 -1.85 -3.50 -5.97
C LEU A 101 -3.31 -3.60 -5.50
N ILE A 102 -3.79 -2.62 -4.71
CA ILE A 102 -5.13 -2.73 -4.08
C ILE A 102 -6.23 -2.81 -5.14
N VAL A 103 -6.31 -1.83 -6.04
CA VAL A 103 -7.37 -1.76 -7.06
C VAL A 103 -7.34 -2.98 -7.99
N PRO A 104 -6.18 -3.42 -8.52
CA PRO A 104 -6.11 -4.64 -9.34
C PRO A 104 -6.57 -5.90 -8.60
N VAL A 105 -6.16 -6.09 -7.34
CA VAL A 105 -6.56 -7.27 -6.56
C VAL A 105 -8.07 -7.25 -6.26
N GLU A 106 -8.64 -6.09 -5.94
CA GLU A 106 -10.09 -5.95 -5.74
C GLU A 106 -10.87 -6.29 -7.01
N SER A 107 -10.43 -5.78 -8.17
CA SER A 107 -11.05 -6.08 -9.46
C SER A 107 -10.94 -7.56 -9.81
N LEU A 108 -9.78 -8.19 -9.55
CA LEU A 108 -9.57 -9.62 -9.77
C LEU A 108 -10.54 -10.45 -8.93
N VAL A 109 -10.61 -10.19 -7.62
CA VAL A 109 -11.51 -10.89 -6.69
C VAL A 109 -12.98 -10.75 -7.10
N GLU A 110 -13.40 -9.60 -7.60
CA GLU A 110 -14.77 -9.40 -8.09
C GLU A 110 -15.04 -10.20 -9.36
N SER A 111 -14.08 -10.23 -10.30
CA SER A 111 -14.19 -10.99 -11.55
C SER A 111 -14.18 -12.51 -11.33
N ASP A 112 -13.30 -13.04 -10.49
CA ASP A 112 -13.20 -14.48 -10.21
C ASP A 112 -14.46 -15.01 -9.51
N ASN A 113 -15.09 -14.19 -8.66
CA ASN A 113 -16.36 -14.54 -8.02
C ASN A 113 -17.50 -14.72 -9.04
N VAL A 114 -17.43 -14.07 -10.21
CA VAL A 114 -18.37 -14.27 -11.32
C VAL A 114 -18.09 -15.60 -12.02
N TYR A 115 -16.83 -15.92 -12.34
CA TYR A 115 -16.47 -17.15 -13.04
C TYR A 115 -16.72 -18.41 -12.19
N VAL A 116 -16.39 -18.35 -10.91
CA VAL A 116 -16.64 -19.44 -9.95
C VAL A 116 -18.13 -19.77 -9.82
N LYS A 117 -19.00 -18.75 -9.78
CA LYS A 117 -20.47 -18.95 -9.75
C LYS A 117 -21.03 -19.55 -11.04
N VAL A 118 -20.40 -19.31 -12.18
CA VAL A 118 -20.80 -19.87 -13.46
C VAL A 118 -20.41 -21.35 -13.56
N CYS A 119 -19.18 -21.70 -13.15
CA CYS A 119 -18.70 -23.08 -13.17
C CYS A 119 -19.40 -23.99 -12.15
N THR A 120 -19.88 -23.46 -11.01
CA THR A 120 -20.60 -24.23 -9.99
C THR A 120 -22.08 -24.45 -10.27
N ARG A 121 -22.63 -23.85 -11.34
CA ARG A 121 -24.02 -24.03 -11.80
C ARG A 121 -24.17 -24.99 -12.99
N SER A 122 -23.06 -25.54 -13.48
CA SER A 122 -23.01 -26.49 -14.60
C SER A 122 -22.81 -27.90 -14.06
#